data_AF-A0A532CLI9-F1
#
_entry.id   AF-A0A532CLI9-F1
#
_cell.length_a   1.000
_cell.length_b   1.000
_cell.length_c   1.000
_cell.angle_alpha   90.00
_cell.angle_beta   90.00
_cell.angle_gamma   90.00
#
_symmetry.space_group_name_H-M   'P 1'
#
loop_
_entity.id
_entity.type
_entity.pdbx_description
1 polymer ?
#
loop_
_entity_poly.entity_id
_entity_poly.type
_entity_poly.pdbx_seq_one_letter_code
_entity_poly.pdbx_strand_id
1 'polypeptide(L)'
;MTVRTLLWIVGAMAIALSFELGQAQNPPDEPVGKPSFVVRTFPVVSGSELPPPPLREGTVSLIGEPDSKSFGASFNGTLTTNASLSGKEKLVATLYVHCDGEKPGSRIAVGTVDLGLLKQAQPVPAVLATGDATAFVPLDSIKCIALAIRNDEPDKAAFIVKTFTEKDIDVAQDVTVQNGTVSLIGEPDSKSFGVSYRGTLTPAIELSGEEALVAHLYMRCDKKLPSETSAINVGTAKIGEVKKGRDSSFRIVTTDVTAFVPLKDVECVKLRLQ
;
A
#
# COMPACT_ATOMS: atom_id res chain seq x y z
N MET A 1 -86.58 5.33 -25.12
CA MET A 1 -86.86 5.54 -23.69
C MET A 1 -85.89 6.57 -23.16
N THR A 2 -86.47 7.69 -22.79
CA THR A 2 -85.90 8.87 -22.12
C THR A 2 -85.47 8.59 -20.67
N VAL A 3 -84.81 9.61 -20.08
CA VAL A 3 -84.75 9.95 -18.63
C VAL A 3 -83.50 9.40 -17.88
N ARG A 4 -82.62 10.17 -17.20
CA ARG A 4 -82.53 11.61 -16.83
C ARG A 4 -81.15 11.88 -16.17
N THR A 5 -80.53 13.05 -16.45
CA THR A 5 -79.95 14.11 -15.54
C THR A 5 -79.16 13.73 -14.25
N LEU A 6 -78.15 14.45 -13.71
CA LEU A 6 -77.84 15.89 -13.53
C LEU A 6 -76.32 16.02 -13.16
N LEU A 7 -75.55 16.96 -13.76
CA LEU A 7 -75.00 18.24 -13.20
C LEU A 7 -74.03 18.11 -11.99
N TRP A 8 -72.83 18.71 -11.99
CA TRP A 8 -72.59 20.17 -11.92
C TRP A 8 -71.20 20.60 -12.43
N ILE A 9 -71.15 21.81 -13.01
CA ILE A 9 -69.97 22.64 -13.33
C ILE A 9 -69.93 23.79 -12.32
N VAL A 10 -68.78 24.05 -11.67
CA VAL A 10 -68.31 25.36 -11.16
C VAL A 10 -66.78 25.18 -11.02
N GLY A 11 -65.85 26.04 -11.40
CA GLY A 11 -65.84 27.42 -11.86
C GLY A 11 -64.41 27.90 -11.59
N ALA A 12 -63.79 28.57 -12.55
CA ALA A 12 -62.41 29.05 -12.45
C ALA A 12 -62.27 30.10 -11.33
N MET A 13 -61.21 29.98 -10.51
CA MET A 13 -60.65 31.11 -9.76
C MET A 13 -59.13 30.98 -9.78
N ALA A 14 -58.51 31.75 -10.69
CA ALA A 14 -57.14 32.17 -10.54
C ALA A 14 -57.11 33.23 -9.42
N ILE A 15 -56.41 32.94 -8.33
CA ILE A 15 -56.06 33.94 -7.32
C ILE A 15 -54.55 34.05 -7.35
N ALA A 16 -54.07 35.09 -8.04
CA ALA A 16 -52.79 35.69 -7.76
C ALA A 16 -52.92 36.44 -6.43
N LEU A 17 -52.13 36.04 -5.44
CA LEU A 17 -51.79 36.90 -4.30
C LEU A 17 -50.28 37.04 -4.30
N SER A 18 -49.86 38.27 -4.55
CA SER A 18 -48.49 38.73 -4.51
C SER A 18 -48.16 39.29 -3.12
N PHE A 19 -46.91 39.10 -2.71
CA PHE A 19 -46.13 39.77 -1.65
C PHE A 19 -46.42 39.37 -0.18
N GLU A 20 -45.45 38.69 0.46
CA GLU A 20 -44.49 39.33 1.36
C GLU A 20 -43.36 38.38 1.79
N LEU A 21 -42.21 39.01 2.08
CA LEU A 21 -40.95 38.54 2.64
C LEU A 21 -40.88 37.12 3.24
N GLY A 22 -40.02 36.31 2.63
CA GLY A 22 -39.32 35.22 3.29
C GLY A 22 -38.27 34.69 2.34
N GLN A 23 -37.04 35.21 2.42
CA GLN A 23 -35.88 34.52 1.83
C GLN A 23 -35.87 33.10 2.39
N ALA A 24 -36.38 32.13 1.64
CA ALA A 24 -35.93 30.77 1.77
C ALA A 24 -34.44 30.83 1.47
N GLN A 25 -33.64 30.77 2.55
CA GLN A 25 -32.20 30.62 2.45
C GLN A 25 -31.98 29.48 1.47
N ASN A 26 -31.38 29.79 0.32
CA ASN A 26 -30.74 28.76 -0.49
C ASN A 26 -29.88 27.96 0.50
N PRO A 27 -30.07 26.63 0.64
CA PRO A 27 -29.11 25.84 1.39
C PRO A 27 -27.74 26.17 0.77
N PRO A 28 -26.71 26.45 1.59
CA PRO A 28 -25.41 26.77 1.04
C PRO A 28 -25.04 25.63 0.10
N ASP A 29 -24.66 25.98 -1.13
CA ASP A 29 -24.10 25.03 -2.09
C ASP A 29 -23.07 24.20 -1.33
N GLU A 30 -23.41 22.96 -1.00
CA GLU A 30 -22.43 22.01 -0.51
C GLU A 30 -21.34 21.99 -1.57
N PRO A 31 -20.07 22.29 -1.23
CA PRO A 31 -19.02 22.10 -2.20
C PRO A 31 -19.11 20.64 -2.59
N VAL A 32 -19.38 20.36 -3.86
CA VAL A 32 -19.38 19.00 -4.43
C VAL A 32 -18.07 18.37 -4.00
N GLY A 33 -18.13 17.63 -2.89
CA GLY A 33 -16.96 17.14 -2.22
C GLY A 33 -16.32 16.17 -3.17
N LYS A 34 -15.05 16.40 -3.51
CA LYS A 34 -14.25 15.36 -4.17
C LYS A 34 -14.50 14.07 -3.38
N PRO A 35 -14.80 12.94 -4.05
CA PRO A 35 -15.00 11.69 -3.32
C PRO A 35 -13.78 11.45 -2.43
N SER A 36 -14.03 11.20 -1.14
CA SER A 36 -12.97 10.99 -0.14
C SER A 36 -12.11 9.76 -0.42
N PHE A 37 -12.52 8.93 -1.38
CA PHE A 37 -11.86 7.73 -1.83
C PHE A 37 -11.53 7.79 -3.32
N VAL A 38 -10.45 7.11 -3.70
CA VAL A 38 -10.06 6.89 -5.09
C VAL A 38 -10.17 5.41 -5.42
N VAL A 39 -10.41 5.12 -6.70
CA VAL A 39 -10.38 3.77 -7.25
C VAL A 39 -9.21 3.69 -8.21
N ARG A 40 -8.24 2.80 -7.94
CA ARG A 40 -7.08 2.58 -8.81
C ARG A 40 -7.14 1.19 -9.40
N THR A 41 -7.22 1.13 -10.73
CA THR A 41 -7.34 -0.11 -11.49
C THR A 41 -6.01 -0.44 -12.15
N PHE A 42 -5.55 -1.67 -11.96
CA PHE A 42 -4.30 -2.17 -12.51
C PHE A 42 -4.60 -3.33 -13.46
N PRO A 43 -4.09 -3.30 -14.71
CA PRO A 43 -4.10 -4.48 -15.54
C PRO A 43 -3.18 -5.53 -14.89
N VAL A 44 -3.59 -6.78 -14.91
CA VAL A 44 -2.77 -7.87 -14.37
C VAL A 44 -1.53 -8.03 -15.25
N VAL A 45 -0.35 -7.78 -14.69
CA VAL A 45 0.93 -8.15 -15.30
C VAL A 45 1.36 -9.47 -14.67
N SER A 46 1.55 -10.50 -15.48
CA SER A 46 2.00 -11.81 -15.03
C SER A 46 3.38 -11.68 -14.36
N GLY A 47 3.45 -11.91 -13.05
CA GLY A 47 4.69 -11.86 -12.26
C GLY A 47 5.14 -13.22 -11.74
N SER A 48 4.68 -14.33 -12.34
CA SER A 48 5.13 -15.67 -11.93
C SER A 48 6.52 -15.95 -12.49
N GLU A 49 7.50 -16.17 -11.62
CA GLU A 49 8.81 -16.76 -11.99
C GLU A 49 8.69 -18.24 -12.42
N LEU A 50 7.51 -18.86 -12.26
CA LEU A 50 7.24 -20.23 -12.70
C LEU A 50 6.37 -20.25 -13.97
N PRO A 51 6.85 -20.85 -15.07
CA PRO A 51 6.08 -20.94 -16.31
C PRO A 51 5.10 -22.14 -16.32
N PRO A 52 3.92 -21.98 -16.95
CA PRO A 52 3.33 -20.73 -17.44
C PRO A 52 2.44 -20.05 -16.38
N PRO A 53 2.37 -18.70 -16.38
CA PRO A 53 1.52 -17.95 -15.46
C PRO A 53 0.03 -18.29 -15.72
N PRO A 54 -0.77 -18.55 -14.67
CA PRO A 54 -2.16 -19.00 -14.82
C PRO A 54 -3.16 -17.89 -15.19
N LEU A 55 -2.70 -16.70 -15.57
CA LEU A 55 -3.52 -15.49 -15.65
C LEU A 55 -3.28 -14.77 -16.98
N ARG A 56 -4.32 -14.70 -17.83
CA ARG A 56 -4.27 -14.01 -19.12
C ARG A 56 -4.95 -12.65 -19.11
N GLU A 57 -6.09 -12.52 -18.42
CA GLU A 57 -6.94 -11.33 -18.48
C GLU A 57 -7.60 -11.04 -17.13
N GLY A 58 -7.58 -9.77 -16.72
CA GLY A 58 -8.26 -9.31 -15.53
C GLY A 58 -7.75 -7.97 -15.03
N THR A 59 -8.51 -7.38 -14.13
CA THR A 59 -8.17 -6.13 -13.45
C THR A 59 -8.21 -6.32 -11.95
N VAL A 60 -7.22 -5.73 -11.27
CA VAL A 60 -7.25 -5.55 -9.82
C VAL A 60 -7.58 -4.09 -9.55
N SER A 61 -8.62 -3.85 -8.76
CA SER A 61 -9.03 -2.52 -8.33
C SER A 61 -8.76 -2.34 -6.84
N LEU A 62 -8.08 -1.27 -6.47
CA LEU A 62 -7.88 -0.84 -5.09
C LEU A 62 -8.78 0.36 -4.80
N ILE A 63 -9.46 0.36 -3.67
CA ILE A 63 -10.46 1.37 -3.29
C ILE A 63 -10.19 1.85 -1.87
N GLY A 64 -9.94 3.15 -1.71
CA GLY A 64 -9.71 3.74 -0.40
C GLY A 64 -9.27 5.20 -0.50
N GLU A 65 -9.00 5.82 0.64
CA GLU A 65 -8.44 7.17 0.67
C GLU A 65 -7.00 7.15 0.09
N PRO A 66 -6.59 8.16 -0.71
CA PRO A 66 -5.27 8.17 -1.37
C PRO A 66 -4.09 7.97 -0.40
N ASP A 67 -4.20 8.58 0.79
CA ASP A 67 -3.19 8.57 1.83
C ASP A 67 -3.30 7.37 2.79
N SER A 68 -4.32 6.52 2.62
CA SER A 68 -4.55 5.36 3.47
C SER A 68 -3.61 4.21 3.13
N LYS A 69 -3.21 3.49 4.19
CA LYS A 69 -2.46 2.23 4.16
C LYS A 69 -3.35 0.99 4.19
N SER A 70 -4.65 1.19 4.42
CA SER A 70 -5.66 0.15 4.46
C SER A 70 -6.74 0.49 3.44
N PHE A 71 -7.01 -0.41 2.51
CA PHE A 71 -7.93 -0.17 1.42
C PHE A 71 -8.59 -1.48 0.98
N GLY A 72 -9.78 -1.37 0.41
CA GLY A 72 -10.44 -2.51 -0.22
C GLY A 72 -9.73 -2.88 -1.52
N ALA A 73 -9.72 -4.17 -1.84
CA ALA A 73 -9.22 -4.68 -3.09
C ALA A 73 -10.24 -5.61 -3.73
N SER A 74 -10.35 -5.54 -5.04
CA SER A 74 -11.14 -6.48 -5.83
C SER A 74 -10.39 -6.93 -7.06
N PHE A 75 -10.64 -8.18 -7.46
CA PHE A 75 -10.20 -8.72 -8.73
C PHE A 75 -11.41 -9.11 -9.55
N ASN A 76 -11.38 -8.74 -10.82
CA ASN A 76 -12.34 -9.19 -11.82
C ASN A 76 -11.58 -9.66 -13.06
N GLY A 77 -11.67 -10.94 -13.38
CA GLY A 77 -10.99 -11.49 -14.55
C GLY A 77 -11.21 -12.98 -14.73
N THR A 78 -10.48 -13.55 -15.70
CA THR A 78 -10.54 -14.97 -16.06
C THR A 78 -9.21 -15.63 -15.72
N LEU A 79 -9.27 -16.67 -14.88
CA LEU A 79 -8.10 -17.50 -14.60
C LEU A 79 -7.99 -18.57 -15.68
N THR A 80 -6.81 -18.72 -16.28
CA THR A 80 -6.50 -19.81 -17.22
C THR A 80 -5.43 -20.69 -16.58
N THR A 81 -5.87 -21.58 -15.70
CA THR A 81 -4.98 -22.55 -15.07
C THR A 81 -4.80 -23.76 -15.98
N ASN A 82 -3.56 -24.22 -16.17
CA ASN A 82 -3.31 -25.49 -16.86
C ASN A 82 -3.70 -26.71 -16.02
N ALA A 83 -3.90 -26.52 -14.71
CA ALA A 83 -4.30 -27.53 -13.74
C ALA A 83 -5.71 -27.22 -13.21
N SER A 84 -6.42 -28.27 -12.80
CA SER A 84 -7.72 -28.12 -12.14
C SER A 84 -7.53 -27.55 -10.74
N LEU A 85 -8.32 -26.53 -10.39
CA LEU A 85 -8.36 -26.00 -9.03
C LEU A 85 -9.01 -27.03 -8.11
N SER A 86 -8.33 -27.39 -7.03
CA SER A 86 -8.80 -28.34 -6.03
C SER A 86 -9.76 -27.73 -5.00
N GLY A 87 -9.89 -26.40 -4.97
CA GLY A 87 -10.66 -25.68 -3.96
C GLY A 87 -9.84 -25.29 -2.72
N LYS A 88 -8.55 -25.64 -2.70
CA LYS A 88 -7.58 -25.28 -1.65
C LYS A 88 -6.67 -24.15 -2.08
N GLU A 89 -6.82 -23.65 -3.30
CA GLU A 89 -6.01 -22.58 -3.82
C GLU A 89 -6.59 -21.23 -3.39
N LYS A 90 -5.73 -20.27 -3.08
CA LYS A 90 -6.07 -18.86 -2.84
C LYS A 90 -5.53 -17.99 -3.94
N LEU A 91 -6.27 -16.93 -4.26
CA LEU A 91 -5.79 -15.87 -5.13
C LEU A 91 -5.15 -14.79 -4.27
N VAL A 92 -3.87 -14.51 -4.51
CA VAL A 92 -3.12 -13.50 -3.76
C VAL A 92 -2.61 -12.42 -4.71
N ALA A 93 -2.80 -11.17 -4.33
CA ALA A 93 -2.20 -10.02 -5.01
C ALA A 93 -1.01 -9.49 -4.21
N THR A 94 0.09 -9.21 -4.90
CA THR A 94 1.25 -8.51 -4.34
C THR A 94 1.33 -7.12 -4.94
N LEU A 95 1.46 -6.11 -4.09
CA LEU A 95 1.43 -4.69 -4.44
C LEU A 95 2.86 -4.16 -4.54
N TYR A 96 3.15 -3.34 -5.55
CA TYR A 96 4.49 -2.79 -5.77
C TYR A 96 4.46 -1.29 -6.05
N VAL A 97 5.52 -0.59 -5.64
CA VAL A 97 5.75 0.83 -5.99
C VAL A 97 6.48 1.01 -7.33
N HIS A 98 7.02 -0.07 -7.90
CA HIS A 98 7.73 -0.09 -9.19
C HIS A 98 7.27 -1.28 -10.05
N CYS A 99 7.28 -1.11 -11.38
CA CYS A 99 6.83 -2.11 -12.35
C CYS A 99 7.99 -2.91 -12.95
N ASP A 100 7.69 -4.10 -13.50
CA ASP A 100 8.67 -4.84 -14.31
C ASP A 100 9.12 -4.05 -15.53
N GLY A 101 10.40 -4.18 -15.87
CA GLY A 101 11.02 -3.53 -17.02
C GLY A 101 11.68 -2.19 -16.71
N GLU A 102 11.52 -1.64 -15.51
CA GLU A 102 12.25 -0.43 -15.09
C GLU A 102 13.67 -0.76 -14.61
N LYS A 103 13.86 -1.82 -13.80
CA LYS A 103 15.17 -2.40 -13.41
C LYS A 103 15.02 -3.89 -13.02
N PRO A 104 15.91 -4.81 -13.45
CA PRO A 104 15.89 -6.20 -12.98
C PRO A 104 16.11 -6.28 -11.46
N GLY A 105 15.26 -7.03 -10.75
CA GLY A 105 15.42 -7.29 -9.30
C GLY A 105 14.88 -6.21 -8.35
N SER A 106 14.19 -5.17 -8.84
CA SER A 106 13.69 -4.03 -8.04
C SER A 106 12.17 -4.06 -7.77
N ARG A 107 11.57 -5.26 -7.75
CA ARG A 107 10.16 -5.42 -7.39
C ARG A 107 10.01 -5.35 -5.87
N ILE A 108 9.84 -4.14 -5.34
CA ILE A 108 9.59 -3.93 -3.91
C ILE A 108 8.13 -4.24 -3.60
N ALA A 109 7.88 -5.42 -3.03
CA ALA A 109 6.57 -5.74 -2.48
C ALA A 109 6.30 -4.81 -1.28
N VAL A 110 5.25 -4.01 -1.37
CA VAL A 110 4.85 -3.04 -0.32
C VAL A 110 3.56 -3.44 0.41
N GLY A 111 2.95 -4.55 -0.01
CA GLY A 111 1.76 -5.11 0.61
C GLY A 111 1.28 -6.35 -0.14
N THR A 112 0.39 -7.10 0.50
CA THR A 112 -0.32 -8.20 -0.15
C THR A 112 -1.79 -8.15 0.18
N VAL A 113 -2.59 -8.78 -0.68
CA VAL A 113 -4.01 -8.94 -0.52
C VAL A 113 -4.34 -10.41 -0.67
N ASP A 114 -4.96 -10.98 0.34
CA ASP A 114 -5.67 -12.25 0.18
C ASP A 114 -7.03 -11.93 -0.45
N LEU A 115 -7.23 -12.37 -1.69
CA LEU A 115 -8.49 -12.20 -2.41
C LEU A 115 -9.43 -13.41 -2.18
N GLY A 116 -9.00 -14.39 -1.39
CA GLY A 116 -9.80 -15.51 -0.93
C GLY A 116 -9.55 -16.81 -1.67
N LEU A 117 -10.20 -17.86 -1.17
CA LEU A 117 -10.17 -19.21 -1.74
C LEU A 117 -10.85 -19.24 -3.11
N LEU A 118 -10.19 -19.88 -4.06
CA LEU A 118 -10.73 -20.19 -5.37
C LEU A 118 -11.61 -21.43 -5.26
N LYS A 119 -12.81 -21.36 -5.84
CA LYS A 119 -13.70 -22.50 -5.89
C LYS A 119 -13.12 -23.58 -6.81
N GLN A 120 -13.31 -24.84 -6.43
CA GLN A 120 -13.09 -25.98 -7.31
C GLN A 120 -13.92 -25.80 -8.59
N ALA A 121 -13.26 -25.82 -9.76
CA ALA A 121 -13.95 -25.61 -11.03
C ALA A 121 -13.20 -26.24 -12.22
N GLN A 122 -13.99 -26.70 -13.20
CA GLN A 122 -13.56 -27.03 -14.57
C GLN A 122 -14.67 -26.59 -15.55
N PRO A 123 -14.41 -25.72 -16.55
CA PRO A 123 -13.30 -24.77 -16.67
C PRO A 123 -13.44 -23.61 -15.66
N VAL A 124 -12.37 -22.85 -15.43
CA VAL A 124 -12.38 -21.78 -14.43
C VAL A 124 -13.24 -20.60 -14.91
N PRO A 125 -14.29 -20.20 -14.16
CA PRO A 125 -15.19 -19.11 -14.54
C PRO A 125 -14.54 -17.74 -14.36
N ALA A 126 -15.23 -16.69 -14.80
CA ALA A 126 -14.96 -15.32 -14.35
C ALA A 126 -14.90 -15.29 -12.82
N VAL A 127 -13.77 -14.85 -12.29
CA VAL A 127 -13.51 -14.74 -10.86
C VAL A 127 -13.75 -13.30 -10.46
N LEU A 128 -14.72 -13.13 -9.57
CA LEU A 128 -14.88 -11.93 -8.78
C LEU A 128 -14.41 -12.26 -7.37
N ALA A 129 -13.37 -11.57 -6.93
CA ALA A 129 -12.77 -11.80 -5.64
C ALA A 129 -12.56 -10.45 -4.95
N THR A 130 -12.74 -10.40 -3.63
CA THR A 130 -12.62 -9.17 -2.85
C THR A 130 -11.88 -9.48 -1.56
N GLY A 131 -11.02 -8.56 -1.14
CA GLY A 131 -10.28 -8.68 0.11
C GLY A 131 -9.90 -7.32 0.66
N ASP A 132 -9.49 -7.30 1.93
CA ASP A 132 -8.90 -6.13 2.55
C ASP A 132 -7.39 -6.15 2.33
N ALA A 133 -6.86 -5.03 1.87
CA ALA A 133 -5.45 -4.86 1.60
C ALA A 133 -4.82 -3.95 2.67
N THR A 134 -3.61 -4.32 3.08
CA THR A 134 -2.75 -3.45 3.90
C THR A 134 -1.40 -3.27 3.21
N ALA A 135 -0.90 -2.03 3.22
CA ALA A 135 0.38 -1.67 2.61
C ALA A 135 1.18 -0.69 3.46
N PHE A 136 2.50 -0.66 3.28
CA PHE A 136 3.38 0.28 3.99
C PHE A 136 3.33 1.69 3.43
N VAL A 137 2.90 1.81 2.17
CA VAL A 137 2.78 3.06 1.45
C VAL A 137 1.31 3.41 1.25
N PRO A 138 0.99 4.71 1.12
CA PRO A 138 -0.31 5.15 0.66
C PRO A 138 -0.77 4.46 -0.62
N LEU A 139 -2.07 4.26 -0.78
CA LEU A 139 -2.67 3.69 -1.98
C LEU A 139 -2.20 4.40 -3.28
N ASP A 140 -1.95 5.71 -3.23
CA ASP A 140 -1.49 6.48 -4.40
C ASP A 140 -0.04 6.19 -4.84
N SER A 141 0.74 5.58 -3.94
CA SER A 141 2.13 5.19 -4.20
C SER A 141 2.25 3.87 -4.98
N ILE A 142 1.20 3.04 -5.00
CA ILE A 142 1.24 1.72 -5.66
C ILE A 142 1.26 1.90 -7.19
N LYS A 143 2.20 1.29 -7.91
CA LYS A 143 2.30 1.46 -9.38
C LYS A 143 1.98 0.20 -10.16
N CYS A 144 2.19 -0.99 -9.59
CA CYS A 144 1.67 -2.23 -10.18
C CYS A 144 1.33 -3.29 -9.14
N ILE A 145 0.72 -4.34 -9.66
CA ILE A 145 0.23 -5.49 -8.90
C ILE A 145 0.59 -6.75 -9.68
N ALA A 146 1.10 -7.77 -8.98
CA ALA A 146 1.23 -9.12 -9.51
C ALA A 146 0.24 -10.04 -8.80
N LEU A 147 -0.37 -10.96 -9.56
CA LEU A 147 -1.27 -11.97 -9.02
C LEU A 147 -0.62 -13.34 -9.04
N ALA A 148 -0.89 -14.13 -8.01
CA ALA A 148 -0.46 -15.52 -7.91
C ALA A 148 -1.57 -16.41 -7.35
N ILE A 149 -1.57 -17.67 -7.76
CA ILE A 149 -2.41 -18.73 -7.18
C ILE A 149 -1.51 -19.53 -6.23
N ARG A 150 -1.92 -19.68 -4.97
CA ARG A 150 -1.14 -20.38 -3.94
C ARG A 150 -1.99 -21.47 -3.30
N ASN A 151 -1.39 -22.61 -2.97
CA ASN A 151 -2.06 -23.63 -2.18
C ASN A 151 -2.15 -23.18 -0.72
N ASP A 152 -3.26 -23.52 -0.05
CA ASP A 152 -3.49 -23.36 1.38
C ASP A 152 -2.63 -24.36 2.18
N GLU A 153 -1.30 -24.29 2.03
CA GLU A 153 -0.35 -24.85 2.99
C GLU A 153 -0.34 -23.97 4.24
N PRO A 154 -0.05 -24.52 5.44
CA PRO A 154 -0.01 -23.75 6.67
C PRO A 154 0.90 -22.54 6.48
N ASP A 155 0.31 -21.35 6.61
CA ASP A 155 0.87 -20.05 6.24
C ASP A 155 2.37 -19.93 6.56
N LYS A 156 3.22 -20.33 5.60
CA LYS A 156 4.59 -19.83 5.57
C LYS A 156 4.39 -18.38 5.12
N ALA A 157 4.38 -17.46 6.09
CA ALA A 157 4.09 -16.05 5.85
C ALA A 157 4.84 -15.62 4.58
N ALA A 158 4.08 -15.27 3.55
CA ALA A 158 4.57 -14.95 2.21
C ALA A 158 5.68 -13.89 2.25
N PHE A 159 5.65 -13.08 3.29
CA PHE A 159 6.63 -12.09 3.69
C PHE A 159 6.49 -11.90 5.19
N ILE A 160 7.57 -11.47 5.83
CA ILE A 160 7.52 -10.95 7.20
C ILE A 160 7.78 -9.45 7.16
N VAL A 161 7.20 -8.77 8.14
CA VAL A 161 7.40 -7.35 8.37
C VAL A 161 8.04 -7.20 9.73
N LYS A 162 9.22 -6.58 9.76
CA LYS A 162 9.88 -6.18 11.01
C LYS A 162 9.87 -4.67 11.11
N THR A 163 9.18 -4.16 12.12
CA THR A 163 9.07 -2.72 12.37
C THR A 163 9.89 -2.34 13.58
N PHE A 164 10.76 -1.36 13.41
CA PHE A 164 11.63 -0.78 14.43
C PHE A 164 11.15 0.65 14.68
N THR A 165 10.87 0.99 15.94
CA THR A 165 10.46 2.33 16.35
C THR A 165 11.63 3.08 16.99
N GLU A 166 11.47 4.35 17.36
CA GLU A 166 12.51 5.13 18.05
C GLU A 166 13.15 4.43 19.25
N LYS A 167 12.43 3.56 19.96
CA LYS A 167 12.97 2.80 21.10
C LYS A 167 13.89 1.67 20.67
N ASP A 168 13.77 1.24 19.41
CA ASP A 168 14.41 0.08 18.80
C ASP A 168 15.44 0.50 17.74
N ILE A 169 15.56 1.79 17.46
CA ILE A 169 16.49 2.38 16.50
C ILE A 169 17.55 3.15 17.26
N ASP A 170 18.80 2.71 17.16
CA ASP A 170 19.92 3.53 17.61
C ASP A 170 20.22 4.59 16.54
N VAL A 171 20.13 5.85 16.93
CA VAL A 171 20.43 6.99 16.05
C VAL A 171 21.80 7.55 16.43
N ALA A 172 22.68 7.72 15.45
CA ALA A 172 23.97 8.35 15.66
C ALA A 172 23.82 9.82 16.12
N GLN A 173 24.80 10.33 16.86
CA GLN A 173 24.75 11.65 17.50
C GLN A 173 24.66 12.83 16.51
N ASP A 174 24.95 12.59 15.24
CA ASP A 174 24.92 13.58 14.16
C ASP A 174 23.49 13.92 13.69
N VAL A 175 22.49 13.15 14.13
CA VAL A 175 21.10 13.33 13.70
C VAL A 175 20.11 13.02 14.82
N THR A 176 19.05 13.81 14.92
CA THR A 176 17.90 13.51 15.76
C THR A 176 16.76 13.05 14.87
N VAL A 177 16.15 11.93 15.22
CA VAL A 177 14.97 11.39 14.52
C VAL A 177 13.78 11.52 15.45
N GLN A 178 12.68 12.08 14.93
CA GLN A 178 11.39 12.22 15.60
C GLN A 178 10.30 11.44 14.84
N ASN A 179 9.47 10.71 15.57
CA ASN A 179 8.50 9.75 15.05
C ASN A 179 9.12 8.78 14.02
N GLY A 180 10.36 8.36 14.29
CA GLY A 180 11.12 7.47 13.42
C GLY A 180 10.57 6.05 13.42
N THR A 181 10.32 5.51 12.23
CA THR A 181 9.97 4.12 12.02
C THR A 181 10.75 3.58 10.84
N VAL A 182 11.44 2.46 11.03
CA VAL A 182 12.03 1.67 9.94
C VAL A 182 11.28 0.34 9.85
N SER A 183 10.83 -0.02 8.66
CA SER A 183 10.19 -1.31 8.40
C SER A 183 10.99 -2.09 7.37
N LEU A 184 11.26 -3.36 7.65
CA LEU A 184 11.87 -4.31 6.72
C LEU A 184 10.80 -5.28 6.22
N ILE A 185 10.72 -5.50 4.91
CA ILE A 185 9.73 -6.38 4.29
C ILE A 185 10.33 -7.28 3.22
N GLY A 186 10.01 -8.56 3.30
CA GLY A 186 10.43 -9.52 2.30
C GLY A 186 10.14 -10.93 2.77
N GLU A 187 10.50 -11.90 1.96
CA GLU A 187 10.38 -13.31 2.35
C GLU A 187 11.32 -13.58 3.55
N PRO A 188 10.88 -14.37 4.55
CA PRO A 188 11.66 -14.62 5.76
C PRO A 188 13.08 -15.14 5.47
N ASP A 189 13.19 -15.99 4.46
CA ASP A 189 14.42 -16.65 4.06
C ASP A 189 15.21 -15.85 3.00
N SER A 190 14.68 -14.72 2.51
CA SER A 190 15.33 -13.89 1.50
C SER A 190 16.41 -12.98 2.08
N LYS A 191 17.50 -12.85 1.33
CA LYS A 191 18.59 -11.90 1.57
C LYS A 191 18.38 -10.55 0.88
N SER A 192 17.38 -10.46 0.00
CA SER A 192 16.99 -9.24 -0.68
C SER A 192 15.60 -8.85 -0.22
N PHE A 193 15.48 -7.69 0.42
CA PHE A 193 14.22 -7.23 1.01
C PHE A 193 14.12 -5.71 0.94
N GLY A 194 12.91 -5.19 1.06
CA GLY A 194 12.63 -3.76 1.10
C GLY A 194 12.89 -3.17 2.48
N VAL A 195 13.39 -1.94 2.49
CA VAL A 195 13.51 -1.09 3.68
C VAL A 195 12.66 0.16 3.46
N SER A 196 11.73 0.42 4.37
CA SER A 196 10.95 1.64 4.41
C SER A 196 11.33 2.47 5.64
N TYR A 197 11.51 3.76 5.47
CA TYR A 197 11.71 4.71 6.55
C TYR A 197 10.61 5.77 6.52
N ARG A 198 10.07 6.08 7.69
CA ARG A 198 9.20 7.22 7.93
C ARG A 198 9.65 7.94 9.18
N GLY A 199 9.85 9.25 9.09
CA GLY A 199 10.19 10.05 10.26
C GLY A 199 10.57 11.47 9.90
N THR A 200 10.62 12.32 10.93
CA THR A 200 11.19 13.66 10.83
C THR A 200 12.64 13.60 11.25
N LEU A 201 13.51 14.04 10.36
CA LEU A 201 14.95 14.09 10.59
C LEU A 201 15.37 15.53 10.85
N THR A 202 16.07 15.75 11.96
CA THR A 202 16.66 17.04 12.34
C THR A 202 18.18 16.86 12.47
N PRO A 203 18.97 17.45 11.56
CA PRO A 203 20.42 17.38 11.64
C PRO A 203 20.96 18.07 12.89
N ALA A 204 21.93 17.45 13.59
CA ALA A 204 22.62 18.10 14.70
C ALA A 204 23.74 19.05 14.22
N ILE A 205 24.14 18.91 12.95
CA ILE A 205 25.20 19.69 12.29
C ILE A 205 24.69 20.36 11.02
N GLU A 206 25.41 21.36 10.53
CA GLU A 206 25.14 21.98 9.23
C GLU A 206 25.45 20.97 8.11
N LEU A 207 24.44 20.57 7.34
CA LEU A 207 24.63 19.63 6.24
C LEU A 207 24.97 20.35 4.95
N SER A 208 25.92 19.79 4.20
CA SER A 208 26.30 20.26 2.87
C SER A 208 25.23 19.96 1.81
N GLY A 209 24.38 18.96 2.07
CA GLY A 209 23.36 18.45 1.16
C GLY A 209 23.83 17.24 0.35
N GLU A 210 25.06 16.77 0.58
CA GLU A 210 25.61 15.54 -0.01
C GLU A 210 25.41 14.32 0.90
N GLU A 211 25.16 14.56 2.20
CA GLU A 211 24.98 13.53 3.21
C GLU A 211 23.67 12.78 2.98
N ALA A 212 23.68 11.47 3.21
CA ALA A 212 22.51 10.61 3.15
C ALA A 212 22.22 9.98 4.51
N LEU A 213 20.93 9.84 4.82
CA LEU A 213 20.51 8.97 5.91
C LEU A 213 20.70 7.52 5.46
N VAL A 214 21.41 6.75 6.28
CA VAL A 214 21.73 5.36 6.02
C VAL A 214 21.23 4.50 7.18
N ALA A 215 20.54 3.41 6.85
CA ALA A 215 20.18 2.35 7.79
C ALA A 215 21.21 1.22 7.71
N HIS A 216 21.83 0.92 8.84
CA HIS A 216 22.70 -0.23 9.03
C HIS A 216 21.93 -1.34 9.75
N LEU A 217 21.95 -2.55 9.21
CA LEU A 217 21.20 -3.70 9.69
C LEU A 217 22.13 -4.64 10.46
N TYR A 218 21.64 -5.21 11.56
CA TYR A 218 22.43 -6.15 12.38
C TYR A 218 21.59 -7.35 12.83
N MET A 219 22.25 -8.47 13.08
CA MET A 219 21.62 -9.68 13.65
C MET A 219 21.38 -9.58 15.16
N ARG A 220 22.07 -8.66 15.85
CA ARG A 220 21.92 -8.43 17.29
C ARG A 220 22.13 -6.95 17.56
N CYS A 221 21.31 -6.38 18.45
CA CYS A 221 21.60 -5.07 19.01
C CYS A 221 22.61 -5.22 20.16
N ASP A 222 23.71 -4.46 20.12
CA ASP A 222 24.37 -4.00 21.33
C ASP A 222 23.98 -2.54 21.57
N LYS A 223 24.02 -2.09 22.84
CA LYS A 223 23.72 -0.70 23.22
C LYS A 223 24.80 0.30 22.79
N LYS A 224 25.75 -0.12 21.95
CA LYS A 224 26.88 0.70 21.52
C LYS A 224 26.52 1.42 20.24
N LEU A 225 27.10 2.59 20.01
CA LEU A 225 26.89 3.33 18.77
C LEU A 225 27.37 2.53 17.55
N PRO A 226 26.89 2.83 16.32
CA PRO A 226 27.36 2.16 15.10
C PRO A 226 28.88 2.19 14.89
N SER A 227 29.57 3.19 15.43
CA SER A 227 31.04 3.33 15.39
C SER A 227 31.79 2.47 16.42
N GLU A 228 31.08 1.94 17.42
CA GLU A 228 31.65 1.23 18.58
C GLU A 228 31.05 -0.17 18.76
N THR A 229 30.07 -0.51 17.93
CA THR A 229 29.38 -1.80 17.95
C THR A 229 30.32 -2.92 17.50
N SER A 230 30.28 -4.03 18.23
CA SER A 230 30.93 -5.28 17.80
C SER A 230 30.00 -6.16 16.96
N ALA A 231 28.74 -5.72 16.79
CA ALA A 231 27.77 -6.42 15.98
C ALA A 231 28.17 -6.32 14.50
N ILE A 232 28.11 -7.45 13.82
CA ILE A 232 28.43 -7.53 12.39
C ILE A 232 27.31 -6.82 11.61
N ASN A 233 27.67 -5.76 10.90
CA ASN A 233 26.76 -5.13 9.94
C ASN A 233 26.47 -6.14 8.83
N VAL A 234 25.19 -6.51 8.71
CA VAL A 234 24.75 -7.51 7.74
C VAL A 234 24.15 -6.91 6.49
N GLY A 235 23.90 -5.61 6.44
CA GLY A 235 23.30 -4.93 5.30
C GLY A 235 23.22 -3.43 5.52
N THR A 236 23.30 -2.66 4.44
CA THR A 236 23.23 -1.19 4.52
C THR A 236 22.30 -0.66 3.45
N ALA A 237 21.35 0.18 3.86
CA ALA A 237 20.33 0.77 3.00
C ALA A 237 20.46 2.29 3.01
N LYS A 238 20.78 2.89 1.84
CA LYS A 238 20.73 4.35 1.66
C LYS A 238 19.26 4.76 1.64
N ILE A 239 18.78 5.34 2.73
CA ILE A 239 17.39 5.81 2.86
C ILE A 239 17.19 7.05 2.00
N GLY A 240 18.17 7.96 1.91
CA GLY A 240 18.12 9.07 0.96
C GLY A 240 18.92 10.29 1.38
N GLU A 241 19.22 11.14 0.40
CA GLU A 241 20.01 12.37 0.58
C GLU A 241 19.29 13.40 1.41
N VAL A 242 19.95 13.92 2.43
CA VAL A 242 19.41 14.89 3.36
C VAL A 242 19.52 16.29 2.77
N LYS A 243 18.54 17.16 3.05
CA LYS A 243 18.56 18.52 2.53
C LYS A 243 19.69 19.29 3.18
N LYS A 244 20.36 20.14 2.39
CA LYS A 244 21.33 21.12 2.88
C LYS A 244 20.72 21.97 4.00
N GLY A 245 21.52 22.30 5.00
CA GLY A 245 21.11 23.11 6.14
C GLY A 245 20.82 22.29 7.40
N ARG A 246 20.15 22.90 8.38
CA ARG A 246 19.74 22.28 9.66
C ARG A 246 18.24 22.09 9.80
N ASP A 247 17.48 22.42 8.77
CA ASP A 247 16.04 22.38 8.85
C ASP A 247 15.55 20.94 9.01
N SER A 248 14.55 20.77 9.88
CA SER A 248 13.87 19.49 10.03
C SER A 248 13.20 19.09 8.72
N SER A 249 13.34 17.84 8.32
CA SER A 249 12.68 17.32 7.11
C SER A 249 11.89 16.05 7.42
N PHE A 250 10.59 16.08 7.13
CA PHE A 250 9.76 14.88 7.13
C PHE A 250 10.06 14.05 5.88
N ARG A 251 10.21 12.74 6.05
CA ARG A 251 10.59 11.82 4.98
C ARG A 251 9.80 10.53 5.06
N ILE A 252 9.42 10.07 3.87
CA ILE A 252 8.94 8.71 3.63
C ILE A 252 9.75 8.20 2.46
N VAL A 253 10.59 7.19 2.68
CA VAL A 253 11.40 6.61 1.61
C VAL A 253 11.34 5.10 1.68
N THR A 254 11.41 4.47 0.51
CA THR A 254 11.52 3.02 0.37
C THR A 254 12.70 2.73 -0.54
N THR A 255 13.52 1.76 -0.16
CA THR A 255 14.72 1.33 -0.92
C THR A 255 14.92 -0.17 -0.75
N ASP A 256 15.71 -0.76 -1.65
CA ASP A 256 16.09 -2.16 -1.57
C ASP A 256 17.37 -2.33 -0.75
N VAL A 257 17.48 -3.44 -0.02
CA VAL A 257 18.72 -3.85 0.62
C VAL A 257 19.03 -5.30 0.30
N THR A 258 20.29 -5.56 -0.01
CA THR A 258 20.83 -6.90 -0.03
C THR A 258 21.67 -7.10 1.23
N ALA A 259 21.28 -8.06 2.05
CA ALA A 259 21.96 -8.42 3.29
C ALA A 259 22.72 -9.74 3.15
N PHE A 260 23.70 -9.97 4.02
CA PHE A 260 24.41 -11.24 4.10
C PHE A 260 23.57 -12.36 4.72
N VAL A 261 22.55 -11.99 5.50
CA VAL A 261 21.65 -12.90 6.22
C VAL A 261 20.20 -12.73 5.77
N PRO A 262 19.36 -13.76 5.92
CA PRO A 262 17.92 -13.66 5.71
C PRO A 262 17.25 -12.58 6.55
N LEU A 263 16.15 -12.02 6.05
CA LEU A 263 15.34 -11.02 6.77
C LEU A 263 14.92 -11.48 8.18
N LYS A 264 14.57 -12.77 8.33
CA LYS A 264 14.16 -13.32 9.63
C LYS A 264 15.27 -13.25 10.70
N ASP A 265 16.53 -13.09 10.29
CA ASP A 265 17.69 -13.03 11.18
C ASP A 265 18.13 -11.58 11.47
N VAL A 266 17.51 -10.57 10.84
CA VAL A 266 17.80 -9.15 11.13
C VAL A 266 17.01 -8.70 12.37
N GLU A 267 17.70 -8.34 13.45
CA GLU A 267 17.06 -7.98 14.73
C GLU A 267 17.26 -6.52 15.11
N CYS A 268 18.07 -5.76 14.37
CA CYS A 268 18.40 -4.39 14.73
C CYS A 268 18.57 -3.49 13.50
N VAL A 269 18.23 -2.22 13.67
CA VAL A 269 18.53 -1.16 12.71
C VAL A 269 19.19 0.01 13.45
N LYS A 270 20.29 0.52 12.90
CA LYS A 270 20.91 1.76 13.39
C LYS A 270 20.96 2.79 12.27
N LEU A 271 20.55 4.02 12.57
CA LEU A 271 20.51 5.13 11.61
C LEU A 271 21.71 6.06 11.79
N ARG A 272 22.29 6.50 10.68
CA ARG A 272 23.42 7.44 10.66
C ARG A 272 23.44 8.31 9.41
N LEU A 273 24.05 9.49 9.49
CA LEU A 273 24.40 10.30 8.32
C LEU A 273 25.76 9.88 7.74
N GLN A 274 25.82 9.71 6.41
CA GLN A 274 27.03 9.35 5.69
C GLN A 274 27.18 10.16 4.40
#